data_AF-A0A242CY67-F1
#
_entry.id   AF-A0A242CY67-F1
#
_cell.length_a   1.000
_cell.length_b   1.000
_cell.length_c   1.000
_cell.angle_alpha   90.00
_cell.angle_beta   90.00
_cell.angle_gamma   90.00
#
_symmetry.space_group_name_H-M   'P 1'
#
loop_
_entity.id
_entity.type
_entity.pdbx_description
1 polymer ?
#
loop_
_entity_poly.entity_id
_entity_poly.type
_entity_poly.pdbx_seq_one_letter_code
_entity_poly.pdbx_strand_id
1 'polypeptide(L)'
;MILRYKKMFSDKRIYIRILVSLITFLLLFFSVASVSYFLLPEGILKETNPLSNFSTSTDLIESTIQIFLYNSISVIVMSFASLFAFSNRNDSFLSYGYLGLSTQFLINGIILGTWSFSVTNQAAPSLTMRLLRTFDLFHRSGLWEMIGQLLIVAALARISFIRSNRKEIENTPFKEIRLSKAECLTIVSGLVLMFLGAFIESYAIIYDR
;
A
#
# COMPACT_ATOMS: atom_id res chain seq x y z
N MET A 1 -15.87 -12.58 -17.15
CA MET A 1 -15.81 -11.41 -16.22
C MET A 1 -14.44 -11.24 -15.58
N ILE A 2 -13.91 -12.24 -14.88
CA ILE A 2 -12.60 -12.20 -14.15
C ILE A 2 -11.40 -11.85 -15.05
N LEU A 3 -11.33 -12.41 -16.26
CA LEU A 3 -10.27 -12.10 -17.23
C LEU A 3 -10.30 -10.63 -17.70
N ARG A 4 -11.48 -10.02 -17.79
CA ARG A 4 -11.64 -8.61 -18.19
C ARG A 4 -11.19 -7.68 -17.07
N TYR A 5 -11.45 -8.05 -15.82
CA TYR A 5 -11.03 -7.32 -14.63
C TYR A 5 -9.50 -7.35 -14.44
N LYS A 6 -8.86 -8.52 -14.58
CA LYS A 6 -7.39 -8.64 -14.53
C LYS A 6 -6.69 -7.75 -15.55
N LYS A 7 -7.24 -7.62 -16.77
CA LYS A 7 -6.71 -6.74 -17.83
C LYS A 7 -6.71 -5.27 -17.45
N MET A 8 -7.60 -4.82 -16.55
CA MET A 8 -7.69 -3.41 -16.18
C MET A 8 -6.52 -2.96 -15.30
N PHE A 9 -5.90 -3.86 -14.52
CA PHE A 9 -4.71 -3.58 -13.72
C PHE A 9 -3.46 -3.30 -14.56
N SER A 10 -3.46 -3.76 -15.81
CA SER A 10 -2.39 -3.55 -16.79
C SER A 10 -2.84 -2.69 -17.98
N ASP A 11 -3.95 -1.96 -17.86
CA ASP A 11 -4.46 -1.10 -18.95
C ASP A 11 -3.42 -0.04 -19.32
N LYS A 12 -3.39 0.36 -20.60
CA LYS A 12 -2.47 1.39 -21.09
C LYS A 12 -2.74 2.75 -20.45
N ARG A 13 -3.99 3.00 -20.03
CA ARG A 13 -4.44 4.25 -19.42
C ARG A 13 -4.22 4.19 -17.90
N ILE A 14 -3.34 5.04 -17.40
CA ILE A 14 -3.00 5.10 -15.97
C ILE A 14 -4.22 5.31 -15.07
N TYR A 15 -5.17 6.17 -15.46
CA TYR A 15 -6.36 6.45 -14.64
C TYR A 15 -7.24 5.22 -14.42
N ILE A 16 -7.29 4.29 -15.38
CA ILE A 16 -8.04 3.03 -15.23
C ILE A 16 -7.35 2.14 -14.21
N ARG A 17 -6.01 2.02 -14.29
CA ARG A 17 -5.25 1.25 -13.30
C ARG A 17 -5.41 1.82 -11.91
N ILE A 18 -5.33 3.14 -11.76
CA ILE A 18 -5.54 3.82 -10.47
C ILE A 18 -6.95 3.54 -9.94
N LEU A 19 -7.99 3.80 -10.73
CA LEU A 19 -9.38 3.66 -10.30
C LEU A 19 -9.71 2.22 -9.91
N VAL A 20 -9.29 1.25 -10.74
CA VAL A 20 -9.50 -0.17 -10.43
C VAL A 20 -8.73 -0.57 -9.20
N SER A 21 -7.46 -0.17 -9.06
CA SER A 21 -6.67 -0.48 -7.87
C SER A 21 -7.33 0.11 -6.62
N LEU A 22 -7.71 1.39 -6.66
CA LEU A 22 -8.32 2.09 -5.52
C LEU A 22 -9.58 1.36 -5.04
N ILE A 23 -10.52 1.08 -5.94
CA ILE A 23 -11.76 0.36 -5.59
C ILE A 23 -11.44 -1.02 -5.03
N THR A 24 -10.56 -1.77 -5.69
CA THR A 24 -10.24 -3.14 -5.30
C THR A 24 -9.61 -3.22 -3.93
N PHE A 25 -8.61 -2.38 -3.68
CA PHE A 25 -7.82 -2.43 -2.47
C PHE A 25 -8.54 -1.80 -1.28
N LEU A 26 -9.34 -0.74 -1.48
CA LEU A 26 -10.22 -0.25 -0.42
C LEU A 26 -11.28 -1.28 -0.02
N LEU A 27 -11.92 -1.94 -0.99
CA LEU A 27 -12.86 -3.03 -0.68
C LEU A 27 -12.17 -4.17 0.06
N LEU A 28 -10.96 -4.56 -0.38
CA LEU A 28 -10.17 -5.58 0.31
C LEU A 28 -9.87 -5.17 1.76
N PHE A 29 -9.33 -3.97 1.96
CA PHE A 29 -8.96 -3.47 3.29
C PHE A 29 -10.14 -3.40 4.24
N PHE A 30 -11.25 -2.79 3.84
CA PHE A 30 -12.41 -2.65 4.73
C PHE A 30 -13.13 -3.98 4.97
N SER A 31 -13.18 -4.87 3.97
CA SER A 31 -13.72 -6.22 4.15
C SER A 31 -12.87 -7.00 5.15
N VAL A 32 -11.54 -6.96 5.00
CA VAL A 32 -10.61 -7.66 5.88
C VAL A 32 -10.67 -7.08 7.28
N ALA A 33 -10.68 -5.75 7.45
CA ALA A 33 -10.84 -5.12 8.76
C ALA A 33 -12.13 -5.55 9.46
N SER A 34 -13.24 -5.61 8.72
CA SER A 34 -14.53 -6.04 9.26
C SER A 34 -14.52 -7.52 9.65
N VAL A 35 -14.01 -8.40 8.78
CA VAL A 35 -13.93 -9.84 9.05
C VAL A 35 -12.98 -10.13 10.23
N SER A 36 -11.82 -9.49 10.25
CA SER A 36 -10.83 -9.63 11.33
C SER A 36 -11.37 -9.17 12.68
N TYR A 37 -12.20 -8.12 12.72
CA TYR A 37 -12.86 -7.67 13.95
C TYR A 37 -13.75 -8.75 14.59
N PHE A 38 -14.44 -9.56 13.78
CA PHE A 38 -15.35 -10.60 14.29
C PHE A 38 -14.67 -11.96 14.52
N LEU A 39 -13.62 -12.28 13.77
CA LEU A 39 -13.02 -13.62 13.76
C LEU A 39 -11.69 -13.73 14.51
N LEU A 40 -10.95 -12.64 14.65
CA LEU A 40 -9.61 -12.67 15.23
C LEU A 40 -9.58 -12.01 16.61
N PRO A 41 -8.72 -12.49 17.52
CA PRO A 41 -8.56 -11.87 18.83
C PRO A 41 -7.98 -10.46 18.71
N GLU A 42 -8.40 -9.60 19.61
CA GLU A 42 -7.86 -8.25 19.73
C GLU A 42 -6.34 -8.29 20.00
N GLY A 43 -5.58 -7.43 19.31
CA GLY A 43 -4.15 -7.31 19.50
C GLY A 43 -3.31 -8.48 18.98
N ILE A 44 -3.85 -9.35 18.12
CA ILE A 44 -3.11 -10.52 17.59
C ILE A 44 -1.77 -10.15 16.93
N LEU A 45 -1.65 -8.94 16.38
CA LEU A 45 -0.43 -8.42 15.75
C LEU A 45 0.27 -7.33 16.59
N LYS A 46 -0.16 -7.07 17.83
CA LYS A 46 0.29 -5.91 18.62
C LYS A 46 1.79 -5.92 18.91
N GLU A 47 2.33 -7.07 19.25
CA GLU A 47 3.78 -7.29 19.52
C GLU A 47 4.61 -7.47 18.24
N THR A 48 3.96 -7.61 17.08
CA THR A 48 4.66 -7.84 15.81
C THR A 48 5.01 -6.54 15.08
N ASN A 49 4.57 -5.39 15.59
CA ASN A 49 4.86 -4.11 14.97
C ASN A 49 6.29 -3.67 15.29
N PRO A 50 7.23 -3.65 14.31
CA PRO A 50 8.62 -3.27 14.56
C PRO A 50 8.77 -1.82 15.05
N LEU A 51 7.76 -0.98 14.80
CA LEU A 51 7.72 0.41 15.25
C LEU A 51 7.51 0.56 16.76
N SER A 52 7.09 -0.49 17.49
CA SER A 52 6.95 -0.41 18.95
C SER A 52 8.28 -0.10 19.66
N ASN A 53 9.41 -0.48 19.05
CA ASN A 53 10.76 -0.25 19.55
C ASN A 53 11.54 0.79 18.72
N PHE A 54 10.93 1.39 17.69
CA PHE A 54 11.59 2.39 16.85
C PHE A 54 11.47 3.78 17.51
N SER A 55 12.52 4.21 18.19
CA SER A 55 12.59 5.53 18.79
C SER A 55 12.84 6.58 17.70
N THR A 56 11.78 7.28 17.29
CA THR A 56 11.92 8.43 16.38
C THR A 56 12.62 9.60 17.06
N SER A 57 13.30 10.45 16.29
CA SER A 57 13.83 11.72 16.78
C SER A 57 12.71 12.58 17.41
N THR A 58 13.09 13.45 18.34
CA THR A 58 12.20 14.47 18.91
C THR A 58 12.06 15.69 17.98
N ASP A 59 12.95 15.83 17.00
CA ASP A 59 12.81 16.84 15.94
C ASP A 59 11.80 16.37 14.89
N LEU A 60 10.86 17.27 14.55
CA LEU A 60 9.76 16.97 13.63
C LEU A 60 10.25 16.58 12.23
N ILE A 61 11.26 17.27 11.71
CA ILE A 61 11.75 17.04 10.35
C ILE A 61 12.52 15.74 10.31
N GLU A 62 13.41 15.51 11.28
CA GLU A 62 14.16 14.25 11.37
C GLU A 62 13.24 13.04 11.54
N SER A 63 12.26 13.14 12.43
CA SER A 63 11.26 12.09 12.67
C SER A 63 10.42 11.81 11.43
N THR A 64 9.98 12.86 10.71
CA THR A 64 9.27 12.72 9.42
C THR A 64 10.12 11.97 8.40
N ILE A 65 11.40 12.33 8.25
CA ILE A 65 12.32 11.65 7.32
C ILE A 65 12.51 10.18 7.73
N GLN A 66 12.68 9.89 9.01
CA GLN A 66 12.82 8.52 9.52
C GLN A 66 11.60 7.66 9.19
N ILE A 67 10.39 8.15 9.47
CA ILE A 67 9.14 7.45 9.18
C ILE A 67 8.97 7.28 7.66
N PHE A 68 9.22 8.33 6.88
CA PHE A 68 9.13 8.27 5.42
C PHE A 68 10.08 7.23 4.82
N LEU A 69 11.35 7.20 5.26
CA LEU A 69 12.34 6.23 4.79
C LEU A 69 11.96 4.80 5.18
N TYR A 70 11.45 4.60 6.40
CA TYR A 70 10.97 3.31 6.86
C TYR A 70 9.79 2.82 5.98
N ASN A 71 8.78 3.66 5.79
CA ASN A 71 7.61 3.33 4.97
C ASN A 71 7.97 3.13 3.49
N SER A 72 9.03 3.78 3.02
CA SER A 72 9.58 3.60 1.66
C SER A 72 10.18 2.22 1.42
N ILE A 73 10.59 1.47 2.46
CA ILE A 73 11.11 0.10 2.30
C ILE A 73 10.07 -0.79 1.59
N SER A 74 8.82 -0.72 2.04
CA SER A 74 7.72 -1.50 1.45
C SER A 74 7.52 -1.16 -0.04
N VAL A 75 7.64 0.12 -0.40
CA VAL A 75 7.52 0.60 -1.79
C VAL A 75 8.68 0.14 -2.64
N ILE A 76 9.90 0.18 -2.11
CA ILE A 76 11.08 -0.32 -2.82
C ILE A 76 10.88 -1.80 -3.15
N VAL A 77 10.46 -2.61 -2.18
CA VAL A 77 10.17 -4.04 -2.38
C VAL A 77 9.06 -4.23 -3.42
N MET A 78 7.95 -3.49 -3.33
CA MET A 78 6.86 -3.56 -4.31
C MET A 78 7.28 -3.09 -5.72
N SER A 79 8.19 -2.11 -5.81
CA SER A 79 8.73 -1.59 -7.06
C SER A 79 9.63 -2.63 -7.73
N PHE A 80 10.49 -3.30 -6.97
CA PHE A 80 11.28 -4.43 -7.46
C PHE A 80 10.39 -5.60 -7.88
N ALA A 81 9.38 -5.94 -7.08
CA ALA A 81 8.39 -6.95 -7.44
C ALA A 81 7.64 -6.56 -8.74
N SER A 82 7.46 -5.25 -9.00
CA SER A 82 6.77 -4.79 -10.19
C SER A 82 7.48 -5.11 -11.51
N LEU A 83 8.78 -5.40 -11.43
CA LEU A 83 9.60 -5.86 -12.55
C LEU A 83 9.26 -7.27 -13.03
N PHE A 84 8.48 -8.01 -12.25
CA PHE A 84 8.01 -9.35 -12.56
C PHE A 84 6.50 -9.35 -12.72
N ALA A 85 5.98 -10.16 -13.65
CA ALA A 85 4.54 -10.30 -13.82
C ALA A 85 4.13 -11.73 -14.20
N PHE A 86 2.93 -12.10 -13.78
CA PHE A 86 2.29 -13.33 -14.22
C PHE A 86 1.43 -13.08 -15.46
N SER A 87 1.85 -13.63 -16.59
CA SER A 87 1.18 -13.53 -17.89
C SER A 87 0.21 -14.72 -18.11
N ASN A 88 -1.01 -14.42 -18.56
CA ASN A 88 -1.93 -15.43 -19.08
C ASN A 88 -1.86 -15.46 -20.61
N ARG A 89 -2.29 -16.57 -21.21
CA ARG A 89 -2.38 -16.84 -22.67
C ARG A 89 -3.03 -15.75 -23.57
N ASN A 90 -3.62 -14.68 -23.02
CA ASN A 90 -4.39 -13.66 -23.75
C ASN A 90 -3.82 -12.23 -23.58
N ASP A 91 -2.49 -12.08 -23.49
CA ASP A 91 -1.76 -10.81 -23.28
C ASP A 91 -2.14 -10.03 -22.01
N SER A 92 -2.86 -10.67 -21.09
CA SER A 92 -3.18 -10.07 -19.79
C SER A 92 -2.11 -10.49 -18.78
N PHE A 93 -1.46 -9.51 -18.17
CA PHE A 93 -0.48 -9.77 -17.12
C PHE A 93 -0.86 -9.03 -15.84
N LEU A 94 -0.44 -9.58 -14.71
CA LEU A 94 -0.54 -8.92 -13.41
C LEU A 94 0.85 -8.83 -12.82
N SER A 95 1.28 -7.59 -12.57
CA SER A 95 2.55 -7.28 -11.93
C SER A 95 2.58 -7.82 -10.49
N TYR A 96 3.70 -8.42 -10.07
CA TYR A 96 3.85 -8.90 -8.68
C TYR A 96 3.89 -7.76 -7.66
N GLY A 97 4.10 -6.51 -8.10
CA GLY A 97 3.90 -5.34 -7.24
C GLY A 97 2.49 -5.30 -6.63
N TYR A 98 1.46 -5.70 -7.37
CA TYR A 98 0.09 -5.79 -6.84
C TYR A 98 -0.09 -6.90 -5.81
N LEU A 99 0.73 -7.95 -5.84
CA LEU A 99 0.73 -8.97 -4.78
C LEU A 99 1.30 -8.39 -3.49
N GLY A 100 2.43 -7.66 -3.58
CA GLY A 100 2.98 -6.94 -2.43
C GLY A 100 1.98 -5.92 -1.85
N LEU A 101 1.31 -5.17 -2.72
CA LEU A 101 0.26 -4.23 -2.31
C LEU A 101 -0.93 -4.94 -1.66
N SER A 102 -1.33 -6.11 -2.18
CA SER A 102 -2.38 -6.94 -1.57
C SER A 102 -2.00 -7.37 -0.16
N THR A 103 -0.77 -7.85 0.04
CA THR A 103 -0.25 -8.24 1.35
C THR A 103 -0.27 -7.07 2.32
N GLN A 104 0.18 -5.88 1.89
CA GLN A 104 0.18 -4.68 2.71
C GLN A 104 -1.24 -4.28 3.15
N PHE A 105 -2.20 -4.25 2.22
CA PHE A 105 -3.59 -3.91 2.53
C PHE A 105 -4.27 -4.97 3.41
N LEU A 106 -3.92 -6.25 3.26
CA LEU A 106 -4.38 -7.33 4.12
C LEU A 106 -3.87 -7.15 5.56
N ILE A 107 -2.56 -6.93 5.72
CA ILE A 107 -1.93 -6.73 7.04
C ILE A 107 -2.53 -5.49 7.71
N ASN A 108 -2.60 -4.36 7.00
CA ASN A 108 -3.17 -3.13 7.54
C ASN A 108 -4.66 -3.30 7.91
N GLY A 109 -5.41 -4.05 7.10
CA GLY A 109 -6.80 -4.39 7.40
C GLY A 109 -6.92 -5.20 8.68
N ILE A 110 -6.08 -6.23 8.87
CA ILE A 110 -6.03 -7.03 10.09
C ILE A 110 -5.64 -6.17 11.30
N ILE A 111 -4.64 -5.30 11.16
CA ILE A 111 -4.20 -4.39 12.23
C ILE A 111 -5.35 -3.49 12.66
N LEU A 112 -6.05 -2.86 11.70
CA LEU A 112 -7.22 -2.03 12.00
C LEU A 112 -8.34 -2.86 12.65
N GLY A 113 -8.66 -4.01 12.07
CA GLY A 113 -9.74 -4.89 12.51
C GLY A 113 -9.55 -5.43 13.92
N THR A 114 -8.32 -5.80 14.27
CA THR A 114 -7.97 -6.36 15.60
C THR A 114 -7.46 -5.32 16.58
N TRP A 115 -7.42 -4.03 16.22
CA TRP A 115 -6.85 -2.97 17.08
C TRP A 115 -5.41 -3.27 17.51
N SER A 116 -4.61 -3.82 16.61
CA SER A 116 -3.22 -4.20 16.89
C SER A 116 -2.23 -3.02 16.78
N PHE A 117 -2.68 -1.80 17.11
CA PHE A 117 -1.82 -0.62 17.13
C PHE A 117 -1.00 -0.58 18.44
N SER A 118 0.16 0.09 18.39
CA SER A 118 1.11 0.21 19.50
C SER A 118 0.61 1.09 20.65
N VAL A 119 -0.50 1.83 20.50
CA VAL A 119 -1.06 2.68 21.56
C VAL A 119 -1.82 1.83 22.57
N THR A 120 -1.24 1.68 23.76
CA THR A 120 -1.56 0.64 24.75
C THR A 120 -2.67 0.99 25.74
N ASN A 121 -3.08 2.26 25.88
CA ASN A 121 -3.89 2.71 27.03
C ASN A 121 -5.36 3.06 26.73
N GLN A 122 -5.88 2.75 25.53
CA GLN A 122 -7.28 3.01 25.19
C GLN A 122 -8.01 1.70 24.91
N ALA A 123 -9.18 1.54 25.54
CA ALA A 123 -10.11 0.48 25.22
C ALA A 123 -10.39 0.48 23.70
N ALA A 124 -10.35 -0.68 23.07
CA ALA A 124 -10.48 -0.74 21.64
C ALA A 124 -11.86 -0.24 21.20
N PRO A 125 -11.92 0.77 20.32
CA PRO A 125 -13.19 1.39 19.95
C PRO A 125 -14.05 0.44 19.12
N SER A 126 -15.33 0.76 18.94
CA SER A 126 -16.24 0.00 18.09
C SER A 126 -15.76 -0.06 16.64
N LEU A 127 -16.17 -1.09 15.89
CA LEU A 127 -15.79 -1.25 14.47
C LEU A 127 -16.08 0.01 13.64
N THR A 128 -17.27 0.61 13.79
CA THR A 128 -17.65 1.84 13.08
C THR A 128 -16.67 2.97 13.34
N MET A 129 -16.25 3.15 14.60
CA MET A 129 -15.28 4.18 14.96
C MET A 129 -13.89 3.87 14.38
N ARG A 130 -13.46 2.61 14.36
CA ARG A 130 -12.19 2.20 13.71
C ARG A 130 -12.18 2.57 12.23
N LEU A 131 -13.27 2.26 11.52
CA LEU A 131 -13.42 2.53 10.10
C LEU A 131 -13.48 4.04 9.79
N LEU A 132 -14.28 4.79 10.55
CA LEU A 132 -14.39 6.25 10.37
C LEU A 132 -13.07 6.97 10.66
N ARG A 133 -12.30 6.50 11.65
CA ARG A 133 -10.97 7.06 11.96
C ARG A 133 -9.96 6.90 10.83
N THR A 134 -10.17 5.96 9.90
CA THR A 134 -9.31 5.87 8.71
C THR A 134 -9.43 7.10 7.81
N PHE A 135 -10.58 7.80 7.85
CA PHE A 135 -10.83 9.02 7.09
C PHE A 135 -10.44 10.30 7.84
N ASP A 136 -9.92 10.18 9.06
CA ASP A 136 -9.35 11.30 9.80
C ASP A 136 -7.95 11.64 9.27
N LEU A 137 -7.94 12.20 8.06
CA LEU A 137 -6.74 12.48 7.28
C LEU A 137 -5.79 13.50 7.91
N PHE A 138 -6.25 14.26 8.92
CA PHE A 138 -5.43 15.28 9.56
C PHE A 138 -4.64 14.74 10.74
N HIS A 139 -5.15 13.70 11.40
CA HIS A 139 -4.53 13.13 12.60
C HIS A 139 -4.00 11.70 12.37
N ARG A 140 -4.27 11.10 11.21
CA ARG A 140 -3.88 9.72 10.89
C ARG A 140 -3.24 9.64 9.49
N SER A 141 -2.03 9.09 9.47
CA SER A 141 -1.20 8.91 8.27
C SER A 141 -1.65 7.75 7.38
N GLY A 142 -2.23 6.70 7.96
CA GLY A 142 -2.36 5.40 7.29
C GLY A 142 -3.01 5.43 5.90
N LEU A 143 -4.08 6.22 5.70
CA LEU A 143 -4.73 6.28 4.39
C LEU A 143 -3.89 7.03 3.34
N TRP A 144 -3.17 8.08 3.74
CA TRP A 144 -2.24 8.81 2.85
C TRP A 144 -1.16 7.89 2.30
N GLU A 145 -0.56 7.11 3.19
CA GLU A 145 0.52 6.20 2.84
C GLU A 145 0.04 5.06 1.95
N MET A 146 -1.08 4.43 2.31
CA MET A 146 -1.67 3.35 1.52
C MET A 146 -2.06 3.80 0.11
N ILE A 147 -2.63 5.00 -0.03
CA ILE A 147 -2.94 5.56 -1.36
C ILE A 147 -1.64 5.89 -2.11
N GLY A 148 -0.64 6.46 -1.44
CA GLY A 148 0.66 6.77 -2.05
C GLY A 148 1.34 5.53 -2.63
N GLN A 149 1.40 4.44 -1.85
CA GLN A 149 1.93 3.14 -2.27
C GLN A 149 1.14 2.57 -3.47
N LEU A 150 -0.18 2.67 -3.44
CA LEU A 150 -1.06 2.21 -4.52
C LEU A 150 -0.80 2.97 -5.83
N LEU A 151 -0.63 4.29 -5.77
CA LEU A 151 -0.31 5.11 -6.95
C LEU A 151 1.01 4.67 -7.59
N ILE A 152 2.04 4.44 -6.77
CA ILE A 152 3.36 4.00 -7.24
C ILE A 152 3.25 2.63 -7.91
N VAL A 153 2.62 1.64 -7.26
CA VAL A 153 2.44 0.30 -7.83
C VAL A 153 1.60 0.34 -9.12
N ALA A 154 0.53 1.13 -9.15
CA ALA A 154 -0.31 1.28 -10.35
C ALA A 154 0.45 1.93 -11.53
N ALA A 155 1.38 2.84 -11.26
CA ALA A 155 2.25 3.43 -12.27
C ALA A 155 3.30 2.45 -12.79
N LEU A 156 3.85 1.61 -11.92
CA LEU A 156 4.85 0.59 -12.26
C LEU A 156 4.24 -0.70 -12.82
N ALA A 157 2.92 -0.83 -12.86
CA ALA A 157 2.23 -2.04 -13.27
C ALA A 157 2.61 -2.58 -14.66
N ARG A 158 3.19 -1.75 -15.55
CA ARG A 158 3.58 -2.12 -16.93
C ARG A 158 5.09 -2.19 -17.17
N ILE A 159 5.93 -2.02 -16.14
CA ILE A 159 7.40 -2.07 -16.30
C ILE A 159 8.00 -3.47 -16.14
N SER A 160 7.17 -4.52 -16.09
CA SER A 160 7.64 -5.89 -15.94
C SER A 160 8.52 -6.31 -17.12
N PHE A 161 9.79 -6.66 -16.86
CA PHE A 161 10.68 -7.21 -17.88
C PHE A 161 10.65 -8.73 -17.91
N ILE A 162 10.41 -9.39 -16.78
CA ILE A 162 10.17 -10.85 -16.75
C ILE A 162 8.66 -11.08 -16.67
N ARG A 163 8.14 -11.78 -17.67
CA ARG A 163 6.77 -12.27 -17.68
C ARG A 163 6.78 -13.78 -17.74
N SER A 164 6.24 -14.42 -16.70
CA SER A 164 6.10 -15.87 -16.70
C SER A 164 4.65 -16.24 -16.97
N ASN A 165 4.44 -17.09 -17.96
CA ASN A 165 3.27 -17.96 -18.01
C ASN A 165 3.72 -19.33 -17.44
N ARG A 166 2.82 -20.18 -16.92
CA ARG A 166 3.21 -21.46 -16.26
C ARG A 166 4.05 -22.44 -17.12
N LYS A 167 4.31 -22.13 -18.39
CA LYS A 167 5.06 -22.94 -19.35
C LYS A 167 6.30 -22.24 -19.90
N GLU A 168 6.29 -20.91 -19.99
CA GLU A 168 7.30 -20.11 -20.71
C GLU A 168 7.61 -18.82 -19.95
N ILE A 169 8.85 -18.34 -20.12
CA ILE A 169 9.31 -17.05 -19.60
C ILE A 169 9.59 -16.14 -20.80
N GLU A 170 8.83 -15.06 -20.88
CA GLU A 170 9.03 -13.97 -21.83
C GLU A 170 9.88 -12.89 -21.16
N ASN A 171 11.02 -12.57 -21.78
CA ASN A 171 11.89 -11.49 -21.35
C ASN A 171 11.71 -10.29 -22.28
N THR A 172 11.26 -9.17 -21.73
CA THR A 172 11.24 -7.87 -22.43
C THR A 172 12.57 -7.17 -22.17
N PRO A 173 13.28 -6.68 -23.19
CA PRO A 173 14.56 -6.01 -22.99
C PRO A 173 14.38 -4.70 -22.21
N PHE A 174 15.31 -4.43 -21.29
CA PHE A 174 15.23 -3.28 -20.38
C PHE A 174 15.08 -1.93 -21.09
N LYS A 175 15.66 -1.79 -22.29
CA LYS A 175 15.59 -0.57 -23.13
C LYS A 175 14.17 -0.25 -23.64
N GLU A 176 13.27 -1.23 -23.62
CA GLU A 176 11.87 -1.06 -24.04
C GLU A 176 10.95 -0.68 -22.87
N ILE A 177 11.44 -0.76 -21.63
CA ILE A 177 10.72 -0.25 -20.47
C ILE A 177 10.72 1.27 -20.55
N ARG A 178 9.53 1.86 -20.74
CA ARG A 178 9.34 3.30 -20.74
C ARG A 178 8.15 3.66 -19.87
N LEU A 179 8.40 4.52 -18.89
CA LEU A 179 7.35 5.22 -18.17
C LEU A 179 6.92 6.44 -18.97
N SER A 180 5.62 6.58 -19.15
CA SER A 180 5.03 7.81 -19.65
C SER A 180 5.20 8.95 -18.64
N LYS A 181 5.08 10.20 -19.10
CA LYS A 181 5.07 11.37 -18.21
C LYS A 181 3.98 11.28 -17.14
N ALA A 182 2.81 10.74 -17.50
CA ALA A 182 1.70 10.55 -16.58
C ALA A 182 2.00 9.50 -15.50
N GLU A 183 2.68 8.41 -15.86
CA GLU A 183 3.15 7.41 -14.89
C GLU A 183 4.22 7.99 -13.96
N CYS A 184 5.18 8.76 -14.49
CA CYS A 184 6.18 9.45 -13.68
C CYS A 184 5.53 10.43 -12.69
N LEU A 185 4.59 11.25 -13.17
CA LEU A 185 3.83 12.16 -12.31
C LEU A 185 3.06 11.41 -11.23
N THR A 186 2.47 10.26 -11.57
CA THR A 186 1.74 9.42 -10.60
C THR A 186 2.67 8.88 -9.50
N ILE A 187 3.89 8.48 -9.85
CA ILE A 187 4.91 8.04 -8.88
C ILE A 187 5.27 9.20 -7.95
N VAL A 188 5.55 10.38 -8.51
CA VAL A 188 5.86 11.59 -7.72
C VAL A 188 4.71 11.94 -6.79
N SER A 189 3.47 11.94 -7.28
CA SER A 189 2.29 12.14 -6.43
C SER A 189 2.22 11.11 -5.30
N GLY A 190 2.48 9.83 -5.58
CA GLY A 190 2.49 8.79 -4.56
C GLY A 190 3.55 9.01 -3.48
N LEU A 191 4.76 9.43 -3.86
CA LEU A 191 5.83 9.77 -2.93
C LEU A 191 5.47 10.99 -2.06
N VAL A 192 4.84 12.01 -2.66
CA VAL A 192 4.35 13.19 -1.92
C VAL A 192 3.29 12.77 -0.90
N LEU A 193 2.34 11.90 -1.26
CA LEU A 193 1.33 11.42 -0.31
C LEU A 193 1.95 10.65 0.85
N MET A 194 2.95 9.80 0.57
CA MET A 194 3.67 9.08 1.64
C MET A 194 4.44 10.04 2.54
N PHE A 195 5.07 11.07 1.99
CA PHE A 195 5.77 12.07 2.78
C PHE A 195 4.80 12.88 3.67
N LEU A 196 3.63 13.27 3.14
CA LEU A 196 2.58 13.91 3.93
C LEU A 196 2.08 13.00 5.05
N GLY A 197 1.88 11.70 4.76
CA GLY A 197 1.55 10.71 5.78
C GLY A 197 2.59 10.65 6.91
N ALA A 198 3.86 10.53 6.55
CA ALA A 198 4.96 10.52 7.52
C ALA A 198 5.04 11.80 8.36
N PHE A 199 4.75 12.95 7.76
CA PHE A 199 4.70 14.22 8.47
C PHE A 199 3.55 14.26 9.49
N ILE A 200 2.36 13.82 9.09
CA ILE A 200 1.19 13.73 9.99
C ILE A 200 1.47 12.77 11.15
N GLU A 201 2.10 11.63 10.88
CA GLU A 201 2.46 10.66 11.91
C GLU A 201 3.50 11.22 12.88
N SER A 202 4.54 11.86 12.35
CA SER A 202 5.58 12.50 13.15
C SER A 202 5.00 13.60 14.04
N TYR A 203 4.13 14.44 13.49
CA TYR A 203 3.43 15.48 14.22
C TYR A 203 2.59 14.89 15.37
N ALA A 204 1.82 13.84 15.09
CA ALA A 204 0.99 13.19 16.09
C ALA A 204 1.83 12.56 17.22
N ILE A 205 3.00 12.00 16.91
CA ILE A 205 3.91 11.39 17.89
C ILE A 205 4.56 12.43 18.82
N ILE A 206 4.89 13.61 18.28
CA ILE A 206 5.63 14.65 19.01
C ILE A 206 4.70 15.60 19.76
N TYR A 207 3.58 16.00 19.16
CA TYR A 207 2.73 17.08 19.68
C TYR A 207 1.35 16.62 20.20
N ASP A 208 0.79 15.50 19.73
CA ASP A 208 -0.54 14.99 20.13
C ASP A 208 -0.49 13.78 21.09
N ARG A 209 0.57 13.65 21.91
CA ARG A 209 0.63 12.60 22.95
C ARG A 209 -0.34 12.84 24.10
#